data_AF-A0AA91TKG0-F1
#
_entry.id   AF-A0AA91TKG0-F1
#
_cell.length_a   1.000
_cell.length_b   1.000
_cell.length_c   1.000
_cell.angle_alpha   90.00
_cell.angle_beta   90.00
_cell.angle_gamma   90.00
#
_symmetry.space_group_name_H-M   'P 1'
#
loop_
_entity.id
_entity.type
_entity.pdbx_description
1 polymer ?
#
loop_
_entity_poly.entity_id
_entity_poly.type
_entity_poly.pdbx_seq_one_letter_code
_entity_poly.pdbx_strand_id
1 'polypeptide(L)'
;MVMIVLKVVLALLLTLVPFVFHYVIKPKASSSPKWRSFYSFLSTKMPCIRRKAAKVKAWISYVYGKMHRSRNGRKFFILVLLVMMLVFQVVDYHAARQAYQLLGESSLLSGGMSLTPYHIRVPFLGEVMVPGSGKLLESLLYPFLTQAWVYVIALGSTMMLFSYRLADRILLRIHASSILQISLASVAILMVVVSMGRCFLLFELLMMLLMAGIIYPFPQQPSSPRGKARWQNLGSGQQEKQAA
;
A
#
# COMPACT_ATOMS: atom_id res chain seq x y z
N MET A 1 16.49 -17.81 4.75
CA MET A 1 16.53 -16.81 5.83
C MET A 1 16.47 -15.38 5.30
N VAL A 2 17.39 -14.94 4.41
CA VAL A 2 17.43 -13.56 3.90
C VAL A 2 16.11 -13.07 3.29
N MET A 3 15.39 -13.89 2.52
CA MET A 3 14.12 -13.46 1.89
C MET A 3 12.97 -13.35 2.88
N ILE A 4 12.97 -14.20 3.92
CA ILE A 4 12.00 -14.11 5.03
C ILE A 4 12.24 -12.81 5.80
N VAL A 5 13.50 -12.50 6.14
CA VAL A 5 13.88 -11.24 6.80
C VAL A 5 13.49 -10.05 5.92
N LEU A 6 13.79 -10.08 4.62
CA LEU A 6 13.41 -9.03 3.69
C LEU A 6 11.90 -8.81 3.69
N LYS A 7 11.09 -9.87 3.65
CA LYS A 7 9.63 -9.79 3.69
C LYS A 7 9.13 -9.19 5.00
N VAL A 8 9.69 -9.58 6.14
CA VAL A 8 9.35 -8.98 7.45
C VAL A 8 9.68 -7.49 7.47
N VAL A 9 10.86 -7.10 6.97
CA VAL A 9 11.25 -5.69 6.86
C VAL A 9 10.29 -4.92 5.95
N LEU A 10 9.92 -5.50 4.81
CA LEU A 10 9.00 -4.90 3.85
C LEU A 10 7.59 -4.69 4.46
N ALA A 11 7.10 -5.68 5.21
CA ALA A 11 5.83 -5.59 5.93
C ALA A 11 5.86 -4.53 7.04
N LEU A 12 6.95 -4.47 7.82
CA LEU A 12 7.16 -3.43 8.82
C LEU A 12 7.18 -2.04 8.17
N LEU A 13 7.88 -1.87 7.06
CA LEU A 13 7.88 -0.62 6.29
C LEU A 13 6.48 -0.27 5.82
N LEU A 14 5.71 -1.23 5.28
CA LEU A 14 4.36 -1.00 4.78
C LEU A 14 3.38 -0.60 5.89
N THR A 15 3.47 -1.23 7.07
CA THR A 15 2.63 -0.88 8.22
C THR A 15 2.99 0.47 8.84
N LEU A 16 4.24 0.93 8.70
CA LEU A 16 4.67 2.27 9.14
C LEU A 16 4.14 3.40 8.25
N VAL A 17 3.88 3.15 6.96
CA VAL A 17 3.43 4.18 6.00
C VAL A 17 2.16 4.92 6.46
N PRO A 18 1.07 4.26 6.91
CA PRO A 18 -0.10 4.95 7.46
C PRO A 18 0.21 5.89 8.62
N PHE A 19 1.09 5.49 9.54
CA PHE A 19 1.50 6.32 10.68
C PHE A 19 2.30 7.52 10.22
N VAL A 20 3.27 7.32 9.33
CA VAL A 20 4.05 8.42 8.75
C VAL A 20 3.13 9.38 8.00
N PHE A 21 2.16 8.88 7.23
CA PHE A 21 1.18 9.71 6.53
C PHE A 21 0.34 10.54 7.51
N HIS A 22 -0.16 9.93 8.58
CA HIS A 22 -0.91 10.63 9.62
C HIS A 22 -0.08 11.72 10.32
N TYR A 23 1.18 11.41 10.68
CA TYR A 23 2.06 12.34 11.39
C TYR A 23 2.64 13.46 10.51
N VAL A 24 2.94 13.18 9.23
CA VAL A 24 3.64 14.12 8.33
C VAL A 24 2.67 14.95 7.48
N ILE A 25 1.55 14.36 7.03
CA ILE A 25 0.69 14.95 6.00
C ILE A 25 -0.63 15.47 6.56
N LYS A 26 -1.12 14.98 7.71
CA LYS A 26 -2.35 15.47 8.33
C LYS A 26 -2.00 16.50 9.44
N PRO A 27 -1.92 17.81 9.16
CA PRO A 27 -1.88 18.80 10.23
C PRO A 27 -3.25 18.79 10.92
N LYS A 28 -3.36 18.19 12.10
CA LYS A 28 -4.53 18.43 12.94
C LYS A 28 -4.43 19.85 13.49
N ALA A 29 -5.30 20.71 12.98
CA ALA A 29 -5.95 21.71 13.81
C ALA A 29 -6.46 21.02 15.10
N SER A 30 -6.07 21.57 16.24
CA SER A 30 -6.48 21.22 17.62
C SER A 30 -6.30 19.78 18.14
N SER A 31 -5.08 19.27 18.33
CA SER A 31 -4.92 18.17 19.31
C SER A 31 -3.57 18.11 20.06
N SER A 32 -3.64 18.49 21.33
CA SER A 32 -2.71 18.29 22.48
C SER A 32 -1.24 18.73 22.34
N PRO A 33 -0.70 19.49 23.33
CA PRO A 33 0.68 20.00 23.31
C PRO A 33 1.76 18.91 23.46
N LYS A 34 1.43 17.68 23.89
CA LYS A 34 2.43 16.64 24.20
C LYS A 34 3.13 16.06 22.96
N TRP A 35 2.41 15.84 21.86
CA TRP A 35 2.96 15.19 20.66
C TRP A 35 3.68 16.15 19.69
N ARG A 36 3.55 17.47 19.89
CA ARG A 36 4.32 18.47 19.15
C ARG A 36 5.82 18.39 19.47
N SER A 37 6.19 17.80 20.61
CA SER A 37 7.54 17.89 21.18
C SER A 37 8.58 17.04 20.46
N PHE A 38 8.34 15.76 20.14
CA PHE A 38 9.41 14.87 19.68
C PHE A 38 9.91 15.17 18.26
N TYR A 39 9.01 15.41 17.30
CA TYR A 39 9.40 15.78 15.93
C TYR A 39 9.96 17.20 15.86
N SER A 40 9.37 18.15 16.61
CA SER A 40 9.92 19.51 16.69
C SER A 40 11.32 19.47 17.28
N PHE A 41 11.53 18.80 18.42
CA PHE A 41 12.82 18.58 19.08
C PHE A 41 13.86 17.91 18.18
N LEU A 42 13.48 16.84 17.47
CA LEU A 42 14.37 16.16 16.51
C LEU A 42 14.72 17.08 15.33
N SER A 43 13.77 17.89 14.86
CA SER A 43 13.97 18.86 13.79
C SER A 43 14.80 20.09 14.21
N THR A 44 14.74 20.49 15.49
CA THR A 44 15.59 21.56 16.04
C THR A 44 17.01 21.06 16.31
N LYS A 45 17.17 19.83 16.82
CA LYS A 45 18.48 19.24 17.11
C LYS A 45 19.24 18.78 15.87
N MET A 46 18.55 18.41 14.78
CA MET A 46 19.21 17.90 13.56
C MET A 46 18.76 18.66 12.29
N PRO A 47 19.45 19.75 11.91
CA PRO A 47 19.11 20.55 10.74
C PRO A 47 19.25 19.77 9.41
N CYS A 48 20.09 18.73 9.37
CA CYS A 48 20.23 17.84 8.20
C CYS A 48 18.96 17.02 7.94
N ILE A 49 18.31 16.49 8.98
CA ILE A 49 17.06 15.74 8.87
C ILE A 49 15.95 16.66 8.36
N ARG A 50 15.87 17.88 8.92
CA ARG A 50 14.90 18.90 8.48
C ARG A 50 15.05 19.23 7.00
N ARG A 51 16.29 19.44 6.51
CA ARG A 51 16.56 19.70 5.08
C ARG A 51 16.18 18.51 4.19
N LYS A 52 16.52 17.28 4.60
CA LYS A 52 16.16 16.06 3.84
C LYS A 52 14.64 15.87 3.79
N ALA A 53 13.95 16.02 4.92
CA ALA A 53 12.49 15.91 5.00
C ALA A 53 11.78 16.97 4.14
N ALA A 54 12.28 18.21 4.11
CA ALA A 54 11.73 19.26 3.26
C ALA A 54 11.87 18.93 1.77
N LYS A 55 13.03 18.40 1.34
CA LYS A 55 13.23 17.94 -0.05
C LYS A 55 12.26 16.80 -0.42
N VAL A 56 12.10 15.82 0.47
CA VAL A 56 11.15 14.71 0.28
C VAL A 56 9.72 15.25 0.17
N LYS A 57 9.31 16.15 1.07
CA LYS A 57 7.98 16.78 1.04
C LYS A 57 7.73 17.55 -0.26
N ALA A 58 8.72 18.32 -0.72
CA ALA A 58 8.63 19.05 -1.99
C ALA A 58 8.48 18.09 -3.19
N TRP A 59 9.24 17.00 -3.19
CA TRP A 59 9.14 15.97 -4.22
C TRP A 59 7.77 15.26 -4.22
N ILE A 60 7.26 14.88 -3.03
CA ILE A 60 5.91 14.30 -2.90
C ILE A 60 4.85 15.29 -3.41
N SER A 61 4.96 16.57 -3.05
CA SER A 61 4.04 17.61 -3.52
C SER A 61 4.11 17.80 -5.04
N TYR A 62 5.30 17.74 -5.63
CA TYR A 62 5.48 17.77 -7.08
C TYR A 62 4.80 16.57 -7.77
N VAL A 63 5.01 15.36 -7.28
CA VAL A 63 4.38 14.14 -7.81
C VAL A 63 2.86 14.22 -7.69
N TYR A 64 2.36 14.66 -6.53
CA TYR A 64 0.93 14.85 -6.28
C TYR A 64 0.32 15.89 -7.22
N GLY A 65 0.97 17.04 -7.40
CA GLY A 65 0.54 18.07 -8.35
C GLY A 65 0.52 17.57 -9.79
N LYS A 66 1.51 16.76 -10.18
CA LYS A 66 1.58 16.12 -11.51
C LYS A 66 0.44 15.13 -11.72
N MET A 67 0.07 14.36 -10.70
CA MET A 67 -1.07 13.43 -10.71
C MET A 67 -2.42 14.15 -10.73
N HIS A 68 -2.52 15.30 -10.06
CA HIS A 68 -3.73 16.12 -10.07
C HIS A 68 -3.99 16.77 -11.45
N ARG A 69 -2.95 17.32 -12.09
CA ARG A 69 -3.05 18.08 -13.36
C ARG A 69 -3.00 17.20 -14.62
N SER A 70 -2.25 16.10 -14.61
CA SER A 70 -1.94 15.34 -15.83
C SER A 70 -2.42 13.89 -15.78
N ARG A 71 -3.07 13.45 -16.88
CA ARG A 71 -3.42 12.04 -17.09
C ARG A 71 -2.19 11.13 -17.22
N ASN A 72 -1.09 11.65 -17.78
CA ASN A 72 0.16 10.89 -17.87
C ASN A 72 0.79 10.72 -16.48
N GLY A 73 0.64 11.70 -15.59
CA GLY A 73 1.03 11.57 -14.19
C GLY A 73 0.28 10.46 -13.46
N ARG A 74 -1.04 10.35 -13.70
CA ARG A 74 -1.88 9.25 -13.16
C ARG A 74 -1.47 7.88 -13.69
N LYS A 75 -1.24 7.76 -15.00
CA LYS A 75 -0.75 6.52 -15.63
C LYS A 75 0.57 6.08 -15.03
N PHE A 76 1.51 7.01 -14.84
CA PHE A 76 2.78 6.73 -14.21
C PHE A 76 2.63 6.25 -12.76
N PHE A 77 1.77 6.90 -11.97
CA PHE A 77 1.49 6.47 -10.60
C PHE A 77 0.91 5.05 -10.54
N ILE A 78 -0.07 4.73 -11.38
CA ILE A 78 -0.66 3.39 -11.47
C ILE A 78 0.39 2.35 -11.89
N LEU A 79 1.27 2.69 -12.83
CA LEU A 79 2.37 1.82 -13.24
C LEU A 79 3.32 1.54 -12.06
N VAL A 80 3.72 2.57 -11.32
CA VAL A 80 4.56 2.41 -10.12
C VAL A 80 3.87 1.51 -9.09
N LEU A 81 2.58 1.73 -8.82
CA LEU A 81 1.80 0.87 -7.92
C LEU A 81 1.82 -0.58 -8.38
N LEU A 82 1.60 -0.83 -9.67
CA LEU A 82 1.57 -2.18 -10.26
C LEU A 82 2.93 -2.88 -10.10
N VAL A 83 4.02 -2.18 -10.44
CA VAL A 83 5.38 -2.70 -10.26
C VAL A 83 5.65 -3.02 -8.79
N MET A 84 5.26 -2.15 -7.85
CA MET A 84 5.43 -2.43 -6.43
C MET A 84 4.63 -3.66 -5.99
N MET A 85 3.37 -3.81 -6.43
CA MET A 85 2.58 -5.00 -6.12
C MET A 85 3.22 -6.29 -6.66
N LEU A 86 3.80 -6.26 -7.86
CA LEU A 86 4.53 -7.40 -8.42
C LEU A 86 5.80 -7.73 -7.63
N VAL A 87 6.57 -6.72 -7.22
CA VAL A 87 7.78 -6.93 -6.41
C VAL A 87 7.42 -7.63 -5.09
N PHE A 88 6.35 -7.22 -4.42
CA PHE A 88 5.88 -7.89 -3.20
C PHE A 88 5.51 -9.36 -3.45
N GLN A 89 4.82 -9.65 -4.56
CA GLN A 89 4.50 -11.04 -4.92
C GLN A 89 5.75 -11.90 -5.17
N VAL A 90 6.76 -11.35 -5.84
CA VAL A 90 8.03 -12.05 -6.09
C VAL A 90 8.79 -12.29 -4.79
N VAL A 91 8.88 -11.27 -3.92
CA VAL A 91 9.51 -11.40 -2.60
C VAL A 91 8.78 -12.43 -1.74
N ASP A 92 7.45 -12.42 -1.76
CA ASP A 92 6.60 -13.40 -1.08
C ASP A 92 6.86 -14.83 -1.59
N TYR A 93 6.89 -15.02 -2.90
CA TYR A 93 7.19 -16.31 -3.52
C TYR A 93 8.55 -16.87 -3.09
N HIS A 94 9.59 -16.03 -3.10
CA HIS A 94 10.91 -16.44 -2.63
C HIS A 94 10.97 -16.70 -1.13
N ALA A 95 10.25 -15.92 -0.31
CA ALA A 95 10.15 -16.15 1.13
C ALA A 95 9.41 -17.47 1.44
N ALA A 96 8.30 -17.74 0.74
CA ALA A 96 7.55 -18.98 0.88
C ALA A 96 8.38 -20.19 0.45
N ARG A 97 9.09 -20.11 -0.67
CA ARG A 97 10.01 -21.17 -1.13
C ARG A 97 11.09 -21.47 -0.08
N GLN A 98 11.70 -20.45 0.50
CA GLN A 98 12.67 -20.65 1.60
C GLN A 98 12.02 -21.23 2.84
N ALA A 99 10.78 -20.84 3.17
CA ALA A 99 10.06 -21.36 4.31
C ALA A 99 9.76 -22.86 4.18
N TYR A 100 9.34 -23.30 2.99
CA TYR A 100 9.11 -24.71 2.68
C TYR A 100 10.40 -25.55 2.75
N GLN A 101 11.53 -25.00 2.26
CA GLN A 101 12.82 -25.68 2.34
C GLN A 101 13.28 -25.89 3.79
N LEU A 102 13.20 -24.84 4.61
CA LEU A 102 13.56 -24.91 6.03
C LEU A 102 12.67 -25.87 6.81
N LEU A 103 11.37 -25.89 6.50
CA LEU A 103 10.44 -26.83 7.10
C LEU A 103 10.81 -28.27 6.71
N GLY A 104 11.04 -28.54 5.42
CA GLY A 104 11.45 -29.86 4.95
C GLY A 104 12.76 -30.36 5.56
N GLU A 105 13.78 -29.51 5.67
CA GLU A 105 15.06 -29.84 6.32
C GLU A 105 14.86 -30.16 7.81
N SER A 106 14.01 -29.40 8.52
CA SER A 106 13.71 -29.65 9.93
C SER A 106 12.94 -30.96 10.15
N SER A 107 12.02 -31.33 9.25
CA SER A 107 11.28 -32.59 9.31
C SER A 107 12.18 -33.81 9.01
N LEU A 108 13.16 -33.65 8.12
CA LEU A 108 14.17 -34.67 7.82
C LEU A 108 15.13 -34.89 9.01
N LEU A 109 15.62 -33.81 9.62
CA LEU A 109 16.49 -33.86 10.80
C LEU A 109 15.78 -34.42 12.04
N SER A 110 14.46 -34.23 12.15
CA SER A 110 13.64 -34.76 13.24
C SER A 110 13.22 -36.22 13.06
N GLY A 111 13.73 -36.93 12.04
CA GLY A 111 13.49 -38.36 11.81
C GLY A 111 12.13 -38.71 11.21
N GLY A 112 11.35 -37.72 10.75
CA GLY A 112 9.96 -37.90 10.29
C GLY A 112 9.79 -38.31 8.83
N MET A 113 10.85 -38.28 8.01
CA MET A 113 10.81 -38.72 6.62
C MET A 113 11.98 -39.66 6.32
N SER A 114 11.67 -40.95 6.20
CA SER A 114 12.59 -41.94 5.66
C SER A 114 12.77 -41.73 4.15
N LEU A 115 14.00 -41.97 3.69
CA LEU A 115 14.50 -41.77 2.32
C LEU A 115 13.85 -42.72 1.29
N THR A 116 12.57 -42.54 0.97
CA THR A 116 11.96 -43.10 -0.25
C THR A 116 11.20 -42.02 -1.03
N PRO A 117 11.27 -42.00 -2.37
CA PRO A 117 11.04 -40.79 -3.16
C PRO A 117 9.56 -40.48 -3.46
N TYR A 118 8.61 -41.10 -2.77
CA TYR A 118 7.18 -40.90 -3.03
C TYR A 118 6.35 -41.02 -1.76
N HIS A 119 6.21 -39.95 -0.97
CA HIS A 119 5.03 -39.80 -0.11
C HIS A 119 4.69 -38.33 0.13
N ILE A 120 3.96 -37.76 -0.83
CA ILE A 120 2.99 -36.71 -0.52
C ILE A 120 1.92 -37.39 0.34
N ARG A 121 1.81 -37.03 1.62
CA ARG A 121 0.74 -37.53 2.49
C ARG A 121 -0.28 -36.42 2.78
N VAL A 122 -1.48 -36.69 2.30
CA VAL A 122 -2.75 -35.99 2.39
C VAL A 122 -3.28 -35.93 3.85
N PRO A 123 -4.18 -34.98 4.18
CA PRO A 123 -4.47 -34.46 5.52
C PRO A 123 -5.53 -35.29 6.27
N PHE A 124 -5.22 -36.53 6.68
CA PHE A 124 -6.20 -37.36 7.41
C PHE A 124 -5.65 -38.36 8.44
N LEU A 125 -4.39 -38.29 8.87
CA LEU A 125 -3.92 -39.14 9.98
C LEU A 125 -3.23 -38.34 11.07
N GLY A 126 -3.62 -38.65 12.31
CA GLY A 126 -3.38 -37.91 13.54
C GLY A 126 -1.92 -37.56 13.82
N GLU A 127 -1.77 -36.44 14.52
CA GLU A 127 -0.50 -35.87 14.93
C GLU A 127 0.30 -36.84 15.81
N VAL A 128 1.54 -37.11 15.41
CA VAL A 128 2.57 -37.61 16.33
C VAL A 128 3.33 -36.40 16.85
N MET A 129 3.06 -36.05 18.10
CA MET A 129 3.74 -34.99 18.85
C MET A 129 5.20 -35.36 19.14
N VAL A 130 6.14 -34.63 18.56
CA VAL A 130 7.52 -34.52 19.05
C VAL A 130 7.70 -33.12 19.67
N PRO A 131 8.02 -33.00 20.97
CA PRO A 131 8.21 -31.71 21.62
C PRO A 131 9.66 -31.22 21.46
N GLY A 132 9.87 -29.91 21.26
CA GLY A 132 11.12 -29.26 21.69
C GLY A 132 11.61 -28.03 20.91
N SER A 133 11.53 -28.01 19.58
CA SER A 133 12.10 -26.90 18.77
C SER A 133 11.40 -26.72 17.42
N GLY A 134 10.97 -27.81 16.79
CA GLY A 134 10.22 -27.79 15.53
C GLY A 134 8.91 -27.01 15.59
N LYS A 135 8.16 -27.09 16.70
CA LYS A 135 6.87 -26.37 16.85
C LYS A 135 7.00 -24.85 16.86
N LEU A 136 8.08 -24.30 17.43
CA LEU A 136 8.32 -22.87 17.43
C LEU A 136 8.71 -22.40 16.03
N LEU A 137 9.57 -23.16 15.34
CA LEU A 137 9.96 -22.87 13.97
C LEU A 137 8.75 -22.95 13.02
N GLU A 138 7.95 -24.01 13.11
CA GLU A 138 6.70 -24.17 12.38
C GLU A 138 5.72 -23.02 12.62
N SER A 139 5.53 -22.60 13.87
CA SER A 139 4.65 -21.50 14.23
C SER A 139 5.16 -20.16 13.68
N LEU A 140 6.47 -19.93 13.70
CA LEU A 140 7.10 -18.71 13.16
C LEU A 140 7.08 -18.65 11.63
N LEU A 141 7.21 -19.80 10.96
CA LEU A 141 7.19 -19.91 9.50
C LEU A 141 5.77 -19.97 8.94
N TYR A 142 4.77 -20.30 9.75
CA TYR A 142 3.38 -20.47 9.35
C TYR A 142 2.80 -19.32 8.49
N PRO A 143 3.04 -18.03 8.81
CA PRO A 143 2.56 -16.90 8.00
C PRO A 143 3.24 -16.79 6.63
N PHE A 144 4.38 -17.45 6.44
CA PHE A 144 5.14 -17.47 5.20
C PHE A 144 4.77 -18.65 4.29
N LEU A 145 3.99 -19.62 4.78
CA LEU A 145 3.46 -20.73 3.98
C LEU A 145 2.22 -20.30 3.19
N THR A 146 2.42 -19.37 2.25
CA THR A 146 1.38 -18.83 1.38
C THR A 146 0.72 -19.95 0.56
N GLN A 147 -0.61 -20.03 0.58
CA GLN A 147 -1.35 -21.06 -0.16
C GLN A 147 -1.43 -20.70 -1.66
N ALA A 148 -1.48 -21.71 -2.53
CA ALA A 148 -1.49 -21.49 -3.99
C ALA A 148 -2.63 -20.58 -4.47
N TRP A 149 -3.83 -20.72 -3.89
CA TRP A 149 -4.98 -19.89 -4.25
C TRP A 149 -4.77 -18.41 -3.90
N VAL A 150 -3.97 -18.10 -2.86
CA VAL A 150 -3.61 -16.72 -2.48
C VAL A 150 -2.81 -16.07 -3.59
N TYR A 151 -1.88 -16.80 -4.22
CA TYR A 151 -1.13 -16.31 -5.39
C TYR A 151 -2.03 -16.08 -6.60
N VAL A 152 -3.01 -16.95 -6.84
CA VAL A 152 -3.98 -16.78 -7.94
C VAL A 152 -4.80 -15.51 -7.75
N ILE A 153 -5.31 -15.26 -6.53
CA ILE A 153 -6.06 -14.03 -6.22
C ILE A 153 -5.15 -12.80 -6.27
N ALA A 154 -3.92 -12.89 -5.78
CA ALA A 154 -2.94 -11.82 -5.83
C ALA A 154 -2.61 -11.43 -7.29
N LEU A 155 -2.30 -12.40 -8.13
CA LEU A 155 -2.06 -12.19 -9.56
C LEU A 155 -3.32 -11.67 -10.25
N GLY A 156 -4.49 -12.25 -9.99
CA GLY A 156 -5.76 -11.77 -10.54
C GLY A 156 -6.03 -10.30 -10.21
N SER A 157 -5.86 -9.91 -8.95
CA SER A 157 -6.06 -8.51 -8.50
C SER A 157 -5.06 -7.54 -9.14
N THR A 158 -3.79 -7.94 -9.29
CA THR A 158 -2.78 -7.10 -9.99
C THR A 158 -3.04 -7.01 -11.49
N MET A 159 -3.49 -8.09 -12.13
CA MET A 159 -3.87 -8.09 -13.55
C MET A 159 -5.06 -7.17 -13.82
N MET A 160 -6.04 -7.11 -12.91
CA MET A 160 -7.15 -6.14 -13.02
C MET A 160 -6.67 -4.69 -13.04
N LEU A 161 -5.57 -4.37 -12.35
CA LEU A 161 -4.98 -3.03 -12.31
C LEU A 161 -4.11 -2.70 -13.53
N PHE A 162 -3.79 -3.67 -14.39
CA PHE A 162 -3.07 -3.44 -15.64
C PHE A 162 -3.86 -2.54 -16.60
N SER A 163 -5.20 -2.64 -16.56
CA SER A 163 -6.07 -1.70 -17.27
C SER A 163 -6.14 -0.37 -16.53
N TYR A 164 -5.49 0.65 -17.09
CA TYR A 164 -5.53 2.02 -16.57
C TYR A 164 -6.96 2.49 -16.25
N ARG A 165 -7.93 2.18 -17.12
CA ARG A 165 -9.34 2.62 -16.93
C ARG A 165 -10.00 1.97 -15.72
N LEU A 166 -9.59 0.76 -15.33
CA LEU A 166 -10.11 0.07 -14.16
C LEU A 166 -9.39 0.56 -12.91
N ALA A 167 -8.05 0.63 -12.94
CA ALA A 167 -7.25 1.11 -11.83
C ALA A 167 -7.64 2.53 -11.41
N ASP A 168 -7.81 3.46 -12.36
CA ASP A 168 -8.24 4.84 -12.10
C ASP A 168 -9.63 4.87 -11.45
N ARG A 169 -10.57 4.05 -11.91
CA ARG A 169 -11.91 3.94 -11.31
C ARG A 169 -11.88 3.36 -9.90
N ILE A 170 -11.09 2.32 -9.66
CA ILE A 170 -10.96 1.68 -8.35
C ILE A 170 -10.34 2.67 -7.36
N LEU A 171 -9.22 3.31 -7.71
CA LEU A 171 -8.53 4.29 -6.86
C LEU A 171 -9.43 5.48 -6.54
N LEU A 172 -10.18 6.00 -7.51
CA LEU A 172 -11.13 7.10 -7.28
C LEU A 172 -12.29 6.70 -6.37
N ARG A 173 -12.83 5.48 -6.51
CA ARG A 173 -13.89 4.97 -5.62
C ARG A 173 -13.41 4.82 -4.19
N ILE A 174 -12.20 4.29 -4.01
CA ILE A 174 -11.56 4.19 -2.68
C ILE A 174 -11.35 5.59 -2.10
N HIS A 175 -10.85 6.54 -2.88
CA HIS A 175 -10.64 7.90 -2.39
C HIS A 175 -11.95 8.59 -2.00
N ALA A 176 -13.01 8.41 -2.79
CA ALA A 176 -14.28 9.12 -2.62
C ALA A 176 -15.11 8.65 -1.43
N SER A 177 -14.94 7.41 -0.98
CA SER A 177 -15.83 6.83 0.03
C SER A 177 -15.06 6.36 1.26
N SER A 178 -15.27 7.07 2.37
CA SER A 178 -14.71 6.69 3.67
C SER A 178 -15.20 5.32 4.15
N ILE A 179 -16.44 4.95 3.80
CA ILE A 179 -17.00 3.63 4.11
C ILE A 179 -16.19 2.51 3.43
N LEU A 180 -15.83 2.70 2.16
CA LEU A 180 -15.04 1.72 1.41
C LEU A 180 -13.61 1.65 1.96
N GLN A 181 -13.02 2.77 2.39
CA GLN A 181 -11.72 2.75 3.06
C GLN A 181 -11.75 1.94 4.36
N ILE A 182 -12.78 2.14 5.20
CA ILE A 182 -12.94 1.40 6.46
C ILE A 182 -13.20 -0.08 6.18
N SER A 183 -14.04 -0.41 5.20
CA SER A 183 -14.33 -1.81 4.87
C SER A 183 -13.11 -2.52 4.27
N LEU A 184 -12.32 -1.85 3.43
CA LEU A 184 -11.09 -2.43 2.88
C LEU A 184 -10.05 -2.64 3.98
N ALA A 185 -9.95 -1.72 4.94
CA ALA A 185 -9.08 -1.86 6.11
C ALA A 185 -9.53 -3.02 7.02
N SER A 186 -10.84 -3.19 7.26
CA SER A 186 -11.35 -4.29 8.07
C SER A 186 -11.11 -5.65 7.39
N VAL A 187 -11.31 -5.73 6.07
CA VAL A 187 -10.96 -6.94 5.29
C VAL A 187 -9.46 -7.22 5.36
N ALA A 188 -8.60 -6.20 5.29
CA ALA A 188 -7.16 -6.38 5.43
C ALA A 188 -6.79 -7.00 6.79
N ILE A 189 -7.34 -6.48 7.89
CA ILE A 189 -7.11 -7.03 9.23
C ILE A 189 -7.61 -8.48 9.32
N LEU A 190 -8.79 -8.77 8.75
CA LEU A 190 -9.34 -10.12 8.72
C LEU A 190 -8.39 -11.10 7.99
N MET A 191 -7.75 -10.70 6.90
CA MET A 191 -6.81 -11.56 6.16
C MET A 191 -5.57 -11.95 6.98
N VAL A 192 -5.14 -11.13 7.94
CA VAL A 192 -4.02 -11.48 8.83
C VAL A 192 -4.45 -12.50 9.89
N VAL A 193 -5.69 -12.41 10.36
CA VAL A 193 -6.24 -13.32 11.39
C VAL A 193 -6.64 -14.66 10.78
N VAL A 194 -7.23 -14.65 9.59
CA VAL A 194 -7.70 -15.85 8.88
C VAL A 194 -6.52 -16.73 8.49
N SER A 195 -6.72 -18.04 8.62
CA SER A 195 -5.74 -19.07 8.27
C SER A 195 -4.38 -18.88 8.97
N MET A 196 -4.38 -18.29 10.18
CA MET A 196 -3.18 -17.98 10.98
C MET A 196 -2.14 -17.16 10.19
N GLY A 197 -2.60 -16.17 9.42
CA GLY A 197 -1.73 -15.26 8.67
C GLY A 197 -1.23 -15.79 7.33
N ARG A 198 -1.70 -16.94 6.84
CA ARG A 198 -1.29 -17.47 5.51
C ARG A 198 -1.76 -16.61 4.32
N CYS A 199 -2.69 -15.68 4.56
CA CYS A 199 -3.15 -14.69 3.59
C CYS A 199 -2.37 -13.37 3.68
N PHE A 200 -1.18 -13.38 4.30
CA PHE A 200 -0.35 -12.19 4.51
C PHE A 200 -0.08 -11.41 3.21
N LEU A 201 0.16 -12.09 2.10
CA LEU A 201 0.35 -11.46 0.79
C LEU A 201 -0.87 -10.60 0.39
N LEU A 202 -2.10 -11.13 0.56
CA LEU A 202 -3.31 -10.39 0.21
C LEU A 202 -3.49 -9.18 1.12
N PHE A 203 -3.14 -9.30 2.40
CA PHE A 203 -3.11 -8.16 3.31
C PHE A 203 -2.16 -7.07 2.81
N GLU A 204 -0.93 -7.40 2.43
CA GLU A 204 0.06 -6.43 1.92
C GLU A 204 -0.41 -5.75 0.63
N LEU A 205 -0.93 -6.54 -0.32
CA LEU A 205 -1.48 -6.00 -1.57
C LEU A 205 -2.68 -5.08 -1.33
N LEU A 206 -3.58 -5.46 -0.41
CA LEU A 206 -4.76 -4.68 -0.06
C LEU A 206 -4.39 -3.38 0.65
N MET A 207 -3.39 -3.42 1.54
CA MET A 207 -2.85 -2.24 2.21
C MET A 207 -2.17 -1.28 1.23
N MET A 208 -1.39 -1.79 0.27
CA MET A 208 -0.82 -0.97 -0.80
C MET A 208 -1.91 -0.30 -1.63
N LEU A 209 -2.96 -1.05 -2.02
CA LEU A 209 -4.09 -0.50 -2.78
C LEU A 209 -4.86 0.56 -1.99
N LEU A 210 -5.11 0.31 -0.70
CA LEU A 210 -5.77 1.25 0.20
C LEU A 210 -4.97 2.54 0.36
N MET A 211 -3.66 2.44 0.63
CA MET A 211 -2.78 3.61 0.74
C MET A 211 -2.71 4.39 -0.56
N ALA A 212 -2.59 3.69 -1.69
CA ALA A 212 -2.61 4.33 -2.99
C ALA A 212 -3.93 5.08 -3.23
N GLY A 213 -5.07 4.49 -2.89
CA GLY A 213 -6.38 5.13 -3.00
C GLY A 213 -6.56 6.35 -2.10
N ILE A 214 -6.05 6.32 -0.87
CA ILE A 214 -6.09 7.47 0.05
C ILE A 214 -5.25 8.63 -0.50
N ILE A 215 -4.08 8.33 -1.09
CA ILE A 215 -3.17 9.34 -1.66
C ILE A 215 -3.67 9.86 -3.02
N TYR A 216 -4.54 9.13 -3.70
CA TYR A 216 -4.95 9.44 -5.07
C TYR A 216 -5.87 10.68 -5.14
N PRO A 217 -5.47 11.79 -5.81
CA PRO A 217 -6.26 12.99 -5.88
C PRO A 217 -7.42 12.86 -6.86
N PHE A 218 -8.50 13.59 -6.59
CA PHE A 218 -9.51 13.86 -7.62
C PHE A 218 -8.88 14.56 -8.83
N PRO A 219 -9.30 14.21 -10.07
CA PRO A 219 -8.85 14.91 -11.26
C PRO A 219 -9.32 16.35 -11.20
N GLN A 220 -8.41 17.28 -11.52
CA GLN A 220 -8.81 18.66 -11.74
C GLN A 220 -9.77 18.65 -12.94
N GLN A 221 -11.03 19.05 -12.73
CA GLN A 221 -11.91 19.29 -13.86
C GLN A 221 -11.20 20.32 -14.76
N PRO A 222 -11.25 20.17 -16.10
CA PRO A 222 -10.76 21.22 -16.96
C PRO A 222 -11.45 22.49 -16.50
N SER A 223 -10.68 23.50 -16.09
CA SER A 223 -11.22 24.82 -15.91
C SER A 223 -11.95 25.09 -17.20
N SER A 224 -13.30 25.17 -17.14
CA SER A 224 -14.09 25.70 -18.26
C SER A 224 -13.29 26.87 -18.79
N PRO A 225 -13.00 26.96 -20.10
CA PRO A 225 -12.36 28.13 -20.62
C PRO A 225 -13.24 29.29 -20.17
N ARG A 226 -12.79 30.01 -19.13
CA ARG A 226 -13.29 31.33 -18.78
C ARG A 226 -12.78 32.19 -19.94
N GLY A 227 -13.41 32.01 -21.09
CA GLY A 227 -13.56 33.04 -22.08
C GLY A 227 -14.22 34.16 -21.32
N LYS A 228 -13.40 35.06 -20.77
CA LYS A 228 -13.83 36.43 -20.60
C LYS A 228 -14.21 36.86 -22.01
N ALA A 229 -15.49 36.71 -22.35
CA ALA A 229 -16.07 37.33 -23.52
C ALA A 229 -15.87 38.83 -23.31
N ARG A 230 -14.78 39.35 -23.87
CA ARG A 230 -14.41 40.75 -23.87
C ARG A 230 -15.26 41.48 -24.91
N TRP A 231 -16.59 41.41 -24.74
CA TRP A 231 -17.58 42.05 -25.61
C TRP A 231 -18.73 42.67 -24.82
N GLN A 232 -18.49 43.06 -23.57
CA GLN A 232 -19.33 44.01 -22.84
C GLN A 232 -18.46 45.23 -22.57
N ASN A 233 -18.33 46.11 -23.56
CA ASN A 233 -17.96 47.52 -23.46
C ASN A 233 -17.80 48.10 -24.88
N LEU A 234 -18.87 48.05 -25.67
CA LEU A 234 -19.03 48.88 -26.86
C LEU A 234 -20.52 49.22 -26.94
N GLY A 235 -20.88 50.42 -26.52
CA GLY A 235 -22.19 51.02 -26.84
C GLY A 235 -23.18 51.17 -25.68
N SER A 236 -22.81 51.88 -24.62
CA SER A 236 -23.79 52.68 -23.87
C SER A 236 -23.10 53.89 -23.25
N GLY A 237 -22.62 54.80 -24.11
CA GLY A 237 -22.30 56.15 -23.69
C GLY A 237 -23.59 56.93 -23.53
N GLN A 238 -24.13 56.97 -22.31
CA GLN A 238 -25.05 58.02 -21.90
C GLN A 238 -24.24 59.28 -21.66
N GLN A 239 -24.49 60.33 -22.43
CA GLN A 239 -24.49 61.70 -21.92
C GLN A 239 -25.28 62.63 -22.84
N GLU A 240 -26.59 62.41 -22.84
CA GLU A 240 -27.57 63.44 -23.12
C GLU A 240 -27.57 64.39 -21.92
N LYS A 241 -26.93 65.57 -22.08
CA LYS A 241 -27.20 66.80 -21.32
C LYS A 241 -26.39 67.92 -21.95
N GLN A 242 -27.00 68.62 -22.90
CA GLN A 242 -26.79 70.05 -23.21
C GLN A 242 -27.62 70.41 -24.45
N ALA A 243 -28.74 71.13 -24.25
CA ALA A 243 -29.18 72.24 -25.10
C ALA A 243 -30.50 72.83 -24.56
N ALA A 244 -30.44 74.14 -24.27
CA ALA A 244 -31.49 75.15 -24.21
C ALA A 244 -32.67 74.97 -23.23
#